data_AF-A0A7D6DI91-F1
#
_entry.id   AF-A0A7D6DI91-F1
#
_cell.length_a   1.000
_cell.length_b   1.000
_cell.length_c   1.000
_cell.angle_alpha   90.00
_cell.angle_beta   90.00
_cell.angle_gamma   90.00
#
_symmetry.space_group_name_H-M   'P 1'
#
loop_
_entity.id
_entity.type
_entity.pdbx_description
1 polymer ?
#
loop_
_entity_poly.entity_id
_entity_poly.type
_entity_poly.pdbx_seq_one_letter_code
_entity_poly.pdbx_strand_id
1 'polypeptide(L)'
;MLQDTHLALVYELSKWIEEHIGRIIYLEELAAYSGYSLWHMQKIFKEITGISLGKYIRQRRLAKAVNLLRNSSKAIFDIALDFGFGSQSHFTYMFRKEFGITPYDFRQNPNIKLDIKEPLHLIYQKSSNS
;
A
#
# COMPACT_ATOMS: atom_id res chain seq x y z
N MET A 1 11.43 -11.26 -22.59
CA MET A 1 11.24 -10.03 -23.39
C MET A 1 11.05 -8.86 -22.43
N LEU A 2 11.23 -7.58 -22.84
CA LEU A 2 11.16 -6.38 -21.97
C LEU A 2 9.95 -6.33 -21.02
N GLN A 3 8.81 -6.88 -21.44
CA GLN A 3 7.59 -6.96 -20.64
C GLN A 3 7.73 -7.84 -19.39
N ASP A 4 8.51 -8.93 -19.48
CA ASP A 4 8.80 -9.83 -18.34
C ASP A 4 9.65 -9.12 -17.29
N THR A 5 10.61 -8.29 -17.71
CA THR A 5 11.46 -7.50 -16.82
C THR A 5 10.66 -6.43 -16.08
N HIS A 6 9.73 -5.75 -16.76
CA HIS A 6 8.87 -4.74 -16.13
C HIS A 6 7.88 -5.35 -15.13
N LEU A 7 7.36 -6.54 -15.43
CA LEU A 7 6.49 -7.26 -14.49
C LEU A 7 7.27 -7.72 -13.25
N ALA A 8 8.50 -8.24 -13.44
CA ALA A 8 9.40 -8.59 -12.34
C ALA A 8 9.72 -7.38 -11.46
N LEU A 9 9.95 -6.19 -12.05
CA LEU A 9 10.14 -4.96 -11.28
C LEU A 9 8.92 -4.65 -10.41
N VAL A 10 7.70 -4.71 -10.95
CA VAL A 10 6.48 -4.45 -10.17
C VAL A 10 6.29 -5.46 -9.04
N TYR A 11 6.59 -6.74 -9.31
CA TYR A 11 6.58 -7.79 -8.29
C TYR A 11 7.54 -7.46 -7.15
N GLU A 12 8.81 -7.19 -7.46
CA GLU A 12 9.85 -6.91 -6.46
C GLU A 12 9.55 -5.66 -5.64
N LEU A 13 9.10 -4.58 -6.28
CA LEU A 13 8.69 -3.36 -5.57
C LEU A 13 7.50 -3.63 -4.64
N SER A 14 6.50 -4.37 -5.11
CA SER A 14 5.33 -4.70 -4.29
C SER A 14 5.69 -5.55 -3.09
N LYS A 15 6.59 -6.52 -3.25
CA LYS A 15 7.10 -7.37 -2.17
C LYS A 15 7.87 -6.55 -1.15
N TRP A 16 8.84 -5.77 -1.60
CA TRP A 16 9.65 -4.91 -0.74
C TRP A 16 8.77 -3.92 0.04
N ILE A 17 7.76 -3.32 -0.59
CA ILE A 17 6.80 -2.42 0.06
C ILE A 17 6.09 -3.12 1.21
N GLU A 18 5.59 -4.34 1.02
CA GLU A 18 4.87 -5.06 2.08
C GLU A 18 5.77 -5.42 3.27
N GLU A 19 7.04 -5.73 3.02
CA GLU A 19 8.05 -6.03 4.05
C GLU A 19 8.41 -4.78 4.89
N HIS A 20 8.29 -3.58 4.31
CA HIS A 20 8.69 -2.31 4.94
C HIS A 20 7.52 -1.38 5.29
N ILE A 21 6.28 -1.81 5.08
CA ILE A 21 5.08 -0.95 5.21
C ILE A 21 4.80 -0.43 6.63
N GLY A 22 5.40 -1.07 7.65
CA GLY A 22 5.30 -0.66 9.06
C GLY A 22 6.15 0.56 9.43
N ARG A 23 6.80 1.19 8.45
CA ARG A 23 7.57 2.43 8.63
C ARG A 23 7.34 3.40 7.47
N ILE A 24 7.91 4.60 7.61
CA ILE A 24 8.03 5.54 6.49
C ILE A 24 8.92 4.90 5.41
N ILE A 25 8.42 4.94 4.18
CA ILE A 25 9.11 4.49 2.97
C ILE A 25 9.41 5.73 2.14
N TYR A 26 10.68 5.97 1.85
CA TYR A 26 11.13 6.96 0.89
C TYR A 26 11.21 6.34 -0.51
N LEU A 27 10.83 7.09 -1.54
CA LEU A 27 10.78 6.55 -2.91
C LEU A 27 12.18 6.29 -3.46
N GLU A 28 13.16 7.01 -2.94
CA GLU A 28 14.58 6.88 -3.22
C GLU A 28 15.13 5.53 -2.75
N GLU A 29 14.61 4.97 -1.65
CA GLU A 29 14.97 3.61 -1.19
C GLU A 29 14.55 2.54 -2.20
N LEU A 30 13.36 2.69 -2.76
CA LEU A 30 12.83 1.78 -3.80
C LEU A 30 13.62 1.90 -5.10
N ALA A 31 14.00 3.12 -5.49
CA ALA A 31 14.83 3.35 -6.66
C ALA A 31 16.22 2.71 -6.49
N ALA A 32 16.85 2.92 -5.33
CA ALA A 32 18.13 2.31 -5.00
C ALA A 32 18.04 0.77 -4.96
N TYR A 33 16.97 0.21 -4.38
CA TYR A 33 16.72 -1.23 -4.35
C TYR A 33 16.56 -1.83 -5.75
N SER A 34 15.83 -1.15 -6.63
CA SER A 34 15.51 -1.67 -7.97
C SER A 34 16.62 -1.47 -9.02
N GLY A 35 17.62 -0.63 -8.74
CA GLY A 35 18.66 -0.26 -9.70
C GLY A 35 18.20 0.70 -10.81
N TYR A 36 16.95 1.16 -10.76
CA TYR A 36 16.39 2.12 -11.71
C TYR A 36 16.39 3.54 -11.14
N SER A 37 16.47 4.53 -12.02
CA SER A 37 16.18 5.90 -11.62
C SER A 37 14.75 6.01 -11.10
N LEU A 38 14.52 6.91 -10.14
CA LEU A 38 13.20 7.13 -9.53
C LEU A 38 12.11 7.38 -10.59
N TRP A 39 12.41 8.21 -11.58
CA TRP A 39 11.48 8.52 -12.67
C TRP A 39 11.13 7.28 -13.50
N HIS A 40 12.13 6.49 -13.89
CA HIS A 40 11.90 5.32 -14.74
C HIS A 40 11.15 4.22 -13.99
N MET A 41 11.50 3.98 -12.72
CA MET A 41 10.79 3.06 -11.83
C MET A 41 9.30 3.44 -11.70
N GLN A 42 9.01 4.72 -11.43
CA GLN A 42 7.62 5.20 -11.31
C GLN A 42 6.85 5.09 -12.62
N LYS A 43 7.52 5.35 -13.75
CA LYS A 43 6.94 5.23 -15.08
C LYS A 43 6.54 3.77 -15.37
N ILE A 44 7.47 2.83 -15.24
CA ILE A 44 7.20 1.40 -15.45
C ILE A 44 6.08 0.93 -14.52
N PHE A 45 6.14 1.28 -13.24
CA PHE A 45 5.13 0.87 -12.27
C PHE A 45 3.73 1.32 -12.69
N LYS A 46 3.59 2.57 -13.15
CA LYS A 46 2.31 3.11 -13.61
C LYS A 46 1.84 2.46 -14.92
N GLU A 47 2.75 2.23 -15.86
CA GLU A 47 2.43 1.57 -17.14
C GLU A 47 1.91 0.14 -16.94
N ILE A 48 2.49 -0.61 -16.00
CA ILE A 48 2.07 -2.00 -15.71
C ILE A 48 0.81 -2.06 -14.84
N THR A 49 0.69 -1.21 -13.82
CA THR A 49 -0.37 -1.33 -12.80
C THR A 49 -1.56 -0.41 -13.05
N GLY A 50 -1.42 0.58 -13.94
CA GLY A 50 -2.41 1.64 -14.15
C GLY A 50 -2.50 2.68 -13.02
N ILE A 51 -1.71 2.54 -11.94
CA ILE A 51 -1.71 3.47 -10.80
C ILE A 51 -0.30 3.95 -10.46
N SER A 52 -0.19 5.14 -9.87
CA SER A 52 1.11 5.62 -9.40
C SER A 52 1.61 4.81 -8.21
N LEU A 53 2.93 4.64 -8.12
CA LEU A 53 3.59 3.97 -6.99
C LEU A 53 3.19 4.57 -5.63
N GLY A 54 3.12 5.90 -5.54
CA GLY A 54 2.67 6.58 -4.32
C GLY A 54 1.20 6.31 -3.96
N LYS A 55 0.31 6.15 -4.95
CA LYS A 55 -1.08 5.72 -4.71
C LYS A 55 -1.10 4.28 -4.17
N TYR A 56 -0.33 3.39 -4.78
CA TYR A 56 -0.23 2.00 -4.35
C TYR A 56 0.27 1.91 -2.89
N ILE A 57 1.39 2.54 -2.55
CA ILE A 57 1.94 2.57 -1.17
C ILE A 57 0.88 3.04 -0.16
N ARG A 58 0.12 4.09 -0.50
CA ARG A 58 -0.94 4.60 0.37
C ARG A 58 -2.07 3.58 0.56
N GLN A 59 -2.51 2.91 -0.50
CA GLN A 59 -3.52 1.86 -0.41
C GLN A 59 -3.05 0.70 0.46
N ARG A 60 -1.77 0.31 0.34
CA ARG A 60 -1.16 -0.72 1.19
C ARG A 60 -1.08 -0.32 2.66
N ARG A 61 -0.70 0.93 2.95
CA ARG A 61 -0.72 1.51 4.30
C ARG A 61 -2.11 1.47 4.92
N LEU A 62 -3.13 1.91 4.17
CA LEU A 62 -4.51 1.87 4.62
C LEU A 62 -4.97 0.43 4.88
N ALA A 63 -4.66 -0.50 3.98
CA ALA A 63 -4.97 -1.92 4.14
C ALA A 63 -4.36 -2.53 5.42
N LYS A 64 -3.11 -2.20 5.76
CA LYS A 64 -2.48 -2.67 6.99
C LYS A 64 -3.08 -2.03 8.24
N ALA A 65 -3.46 -0.75 8.17
CA ALA A 65 -4.14 -0.06 9.26
C ALA A 65 -5.48 -0.69 9.64
N VAL A 66 -6.18 -1.33 8.69
CA VAL A 66 -7.44 -2.06 8.95
C VAL A 66 -7.26 -3.12 10.04
N ASN A 67 -6.13 -3.83 10.05
CA ASN A 67 -5.87 -4.85 11.07
C ASN A 67 -5.77 -4.22 12.47
N LEU A 68 -4.97 -3.15 12.62
CA LEU A 68 -4.84 -2.45 13.91
C LEU A 68 -6.15 -1.80 14.35
N LEU A 69 -6.94 -1.28 13.41
CA LEU A 69 -8.25 -0.71 13.73
C LEU A 69 -9.24 -1.75 14.26
N ARG A 70 -9.16 -3.00 13.75
CA ARG A 70 -10.07 -4.10 14.13
C ARG A 70 -9.62 -4.82 15.39
N ASN A 71 -8.31 -5.02 15.57
CA ASN A 71 -7.77 -5.96 16.54
C ASN A 71 -7.03 -5.30 17.70
N SER A 72 -7.01 -3.96 17.78
CA SER A 72 -6.32 -3.25 18.86
C SER A 72 -7.11 -2.05 19.38
N SER A 73 -6.78 -1.63 20.60
CA SER A 73 -7.28 -0.40 21.23
C SER A 73 -6.40 0.82 20.95
N LYS A 74 -5.33 0.68 20.14
CA LYS A 74 -4.38 1.77 19.83
C LYS A 74 -5.11 3.00 19.30
N ALA A 75 -4.70 4.21 19.69
CA ALA A 75 -5.39 5.42 19.25
C ALA A 75 -5.31 5.56 17.73
N ILE A 76 -6.37 6.09 17.10
CA ILE A 76 -6.40 6.29 15.64
C ILE A 76 -5.27 7.23 15.20
N PHE A 77 -4.92 8.21 16.03
CA PHE A 77 -3.77 9.07 15.84
C PHE A 77 -2.46 8.28 15.74
N ASP A 78 -2.18 7.38 16.69
CA ASP A 78 -0.94 6.61 16.68
C ASP A 78 -0.89 5.63 15.50
N ILE A 79 -2.03 5.02 15.13
CA ILE A 79 -2.12 4.18 13.93
C ILE A 79 -1.81 5.00 12.67
N ALA A 80 -2.30 6.24 12.59
CA ALA A 80 -2.00 7.12 11.46
C ALA A 80 -0.48 7.38 11.37
N LEU A 81 0.19 7.62 12.49
CA LEU A 81 1.63 7.85 12.55
C LEU A 81 2.44 6.60 12.17
N ASP A 82 2.09 5.42 12.68
CA ASP A 82 2.77 4.15 12.36
C ASP A 82 2.83 3.91 10.84
N PHE A 83 1.74 4.27 10.14
CA PHE A 83 1.64 4.10 8.69
C PHE A 83 2.02 5.37 7.90
N GLY A 84 2.76 6.29 8.52
CA GLY A 84 3.39 7.42 7.85
C GLY A 84 2.42 8.50 7.38
N PHE A 85 1.26 8.67 8.03
CA PHE A 85 0.38 9.82 7.82
C PHE A 85 0.77 10.94 8.79
N GLY A 86 0.95 12.16 8.27
CA GLY A 86 1.33 13.32 9.08
C GLY A 86 0.23 13.85 10.02
N SER A 87 -1.00 13.35 9.91
CA SER A 87 -2.09 13.70 10.83
C SER A 87 -3.23 12.67 10.79
N GLN A 88 -3.98 12.58 11.90
CA GLN A 88 -5.21 11.78 11.97
C GLN A 88 -6.26 12.24 10.97
N SER A 89 -6.41 13.55 10.75
CA SER A 89 -7.40 14.10 9.79
C SER A 89 -7.10 13.66 8.36
N HIS A 90 -5.83 13.68 7.94
CA HIS A 90 -5.44 13.20 6.63
C HIS A 90 -5.63 11.68 6.50
N PHE A 91 -5.29 10.91 7.54
CA PHE A 91 -5.57 9.47 7.57
C PHE A 91 -7.07 9.17 7.45
N THR A 92 -7.92 9.81 8.23
CA THR A 92 -9.38 9.64 8.18
C THR A 92 -9.94 10.00 6.80
N TYR A 93 -9.48 11.11 6.21
CA TYR A 93 -9.90 11.50 4.86
C TYR A 93 -9.53 10.42 3.83
N MET A 94 -8.28 9.92 3.86
CA MET A 94 -7.82 8.91 2.91
C MET A 94 -8.46 7.54 3.13
N PHE A 95 -8.67 7.14 4.38
CA PHE A 95 -9.34 5.90 4.74
C PHE A 95 -10.79 5.92 4.23
N ARG A 96 -11.52 7.02 4.46
CA ARG A 96 -12.88 7.19 3.93
C ARG A 96 -12.91 7.24 2.40
N LYS A 97 -11.92 7.86 1.77
CA LYS A 97 -11.81 7.89 0.31
C LYS A 97 -11.60 6.51 -0.29
N GLU A 98 -10.84 5.64 0.38
CA GLU A 98 -10.56 4.29 -0.09
C GLU A 98 -11.70 3.32 0.21
N PHE A 99 -12.30 3.41 1.41
CA PHE A 99 -13.20 2.39 1.95
C PHE A 99 -14.66 2.85 2.16
N GLY A 100 -14.96 4.12 1.91
CA GLY A 100 -16.31 4.68 2.05
C GLY A 100 -16.75 4.98 3.49
N ILE A 101 -15.94 4.65 4.50
CA ILE A 101 -16.27 4.80 5.93
C ILE A 101 -15.11 5.41 6.71
N THR A 102 -15.35 6.04 7.86
CA THR A 102 -14.26 6.55 8.71
C THR A 102 -13.55 5.42 9.48
N PRO A 103 -12.28 5.61 9.91
CA PRO A 103 -11.60 4.64 10.77
C PRO A 103 -12.32 4.39 12.10
N TYR A 104 -12.96 5.43 12.64
CA TYR A 104 -13.71 5.35 13.89
C TYR A 104 -14.95 4.48 13.72
N ASP A 105 -15.80 4.76 12.73
CA ASP A 105 -17.03 4.00 12.48
C ASP A 105 -16.71 2.54 12.13
N PHE A 106 -15.63 2.32 11.36
CA PHE A 106 -15.14 0.97 11.08
C PHE A 106 -14.76 0.23 12.36
N ARG A 107 -14.03 0.86 13.29
CA ARG A 107 -13.65 0.26 14.58
C ARG A 107 -14.87 -0.08 15.44
N GLN A 108 -15.86 0.81 15.51
CA GLN A 108 -17.05 0.61 16.34
C GLN A 108 -17.96 -0.51 15.83
N ASN A 109 -17.89 -0.85 14.54
CA ASN A 109 -18.74 -1.86 13.95
C ASN A 109 -17.94 -3.11 13.49
N PRO A 110 -17.92 -4.20 14.27
CA PRO A 110 -17.17 -5.41 13.95
C PRO A 110 -17.70 -6.16 12.72
N ASN A 111 -18.97 -5.91 12.34
CA ASN A 111 -19.60 -6.60 11.22
C ASN A 111 -19.25 -5.99 9.85
N ILE A 112 -18.66 -4.80 9.82
CA ILE A 112 -18.24 -4.16 8.57
C ILE A 112 -17.05 -4.90 7.99
N LYS A 113 -17.22 -5.39 6.76
CA LYS A 113 -16.15 -5.95 5.94
C LYS A 113 -15.74 -4.92 4.90
N LEU A 114 -14.44 -4.68 4.79
CA LEU A 114 -13.87 -3.82 3.77
C LEU A 114 -13.33 -4.69 2.63
N ASP A 115 -13.47 -4.19 1.41
CA ASP A 115 -12.81 -4.78 0.25
C ASP A 115 -11.32 -4.38 0.27
N ILE A 116 -10.48 -5.27 0.80
CA ILE A 116 -9.04 -5.07 0.86
C ILE A 116 -8.41 -5.76 -0.33
N LYS A 117 -7.92 -4.97 -1.27
CA LYS A 117 -7.16 -5.49 -2.42
C LYS A 117 -5.90 -6.20 -1.95
N GLU A 118 -5.54 -7.30 -2.60
CA GLU A 118 -4.29 -8.01 -2.34
C GLU A 118 -3.06 -7.20 -2.79
N PRO A 119 -1.88 -7.40 -2.18
CA PRO A 119 -0.62 -6.91 -2.72
C PRO A 119 -0.40 -7.39 -4.16
N LEU A 120 0.15 -6.51 -5.00
CA LEU A 120 0.40 -6.82 -6.41
C LEU A 120 1.33 -8.03 -6.63
N HIS A 121 2.34 -8.22 -5.78
CA HIS A 121 3.24 -9.37 -5.91
C HIS A 121 2.51 -10.71 -5.73
N LEU A 122 1.47 -10.79 -4.89
CA LEU A 122 0.64 -12.00 -4.75
C LEU A 122 -0.27 -12.22 -5.96
N ILE A 123 -0.71 -11.15 -6.61
CA ILE A 123 -1.52 -11.22 -7.83
C ILE A 123 -0.66 -11.74 -8.99
N TYR A 124 0.53 -11.17 -9.19
CA TYR A 124 1.41 -11.55 -10.29
C TYR A 124 2.12 -12.89 -10.09
N GLN A 125 2.30 -13.36 -8.84
CA GLN A 125 2.77 -14.72 -8.56
C GLN A 125 1.79 -15.78 -9.08
N LYS A 126 0.49 -15.56 -8.90
CA LYS A 126 -0.56 -16.50 -9.33
C LYS A 126 -0.63 -16.62 -10.85
N SER A 127 -0.38 -15.53 -11.57
CA SER A 127 -0.33 -15.51 -13.04
C SER A 127 0.85 -16.27 -13.65
N SER A 128 1.89 -16.59 -12.87
CA SER A 128 3.06 -17.33 -13.34
C SER A 128 3.00 -18.84 -13.01
N ASN A 129 2.04 -19.25 -12.16
CA ASN A 129 1.82 -20.64 -11.74
C ASN A 129 0.55 -21.24 -12.37
N SER A 130 0.02 -20.65 -13.44
CA SER A 130 -1.15 -21.11 -14.19
C SER A 130 -0.83 -21.24 -15.67
#